data_AF-A0A0Q9QKY4-F1
#
_entry.id   AF-A0A0Q9QKY4-F1
#
_cell.length_a   1.000
_cell.length_b   1.000
_cell.length_c   1.000
_cell.angle_alpha   90.00
_cell.angle_beta   90.00
_cell.angle_gamma   90.00
#
_symmetry.space_group_name_H-M   'P 1'
#
loop_
_entity.id
_entity.type
_entity.pdbx_description
1 polymer ?
#
loop_
_entity_poly.entity_id
_entity_poly.type
_entity_poly.pdbx_seq_one_letter_code
_entity_poly.pdbx_strand_id
1 'polypeptide(L)'
;MTRFYYIAASHALPTGSFGQKKTVMTINDYVTNVNPAAMDQLNMQILLEKYPQGDKLMDIYETEEDAAGLYISGPMTRHSSNPFRHPFVYQVNPEGGSFKINNEMKQSHPVSYQTSKKCLIELFDYLSRNIEKGDDLELYSCWAYGQERFSDTPRKELDLVIELSTFQLGNEFEWKERQYISVKK
;
A
#
# COMPACT_ATOMS: atom_id res chain seq x y z
N MET A 1 7.93 15.25 -4.34
CA MET A 1 7.14 15.22 -3.09
C MET A 1 6.44 13.87 -3.00
N THR A 2 6.20 13.34 -1.80
CA THR A 2 5.59 12.01 -1.58
C THR A 2 4.16 12.19 -1.07
N ARG A 3 3.18 11.53 -1.72
CA ARG A 3 1.77 11.62 -1.35
C ARG A 3 1.49 10.61 -0.24
N PHE A 4 0.85 11.07 0.82
CA PHE A 4 0.47 10.25 1.97
C PHE A 4 -1.01 9.91 1.89
N TYR A 5 -1.36 8.70 2.30
CA TYR A 5 -2.71 8.17 2.25
C TYR A 5 -3.08 7.64 3.62
N TYR A 6 -4.33 7.87 4.01
CA TYR A 6 -4.81 7.60 5.34
C TYR A 6 -6.18 6.93 5.30
N ILE A 7 -6.41 6.01 6.23
CA ILE A 7 -7.67 5.30 6.45
C ILE A 7 -8.12 5.60 7.87
N ALA A 8 -9.39 5.96 8.08
CA ALA A 8 -9.98 6.10 9.41
C ALA A 8 -11.16 5.14 9.59
N ALA A 9 -11.22 4.52 10.77
CA ALA A 9 -12.15 3.45 11.10
C ALA A 9 -12.82 3.63 12.47
N SER A 10 -14.06 3.14 12.56
CA SER A 10 -14.86 3.08 13.79
C SER A 10 -14.20 2.20 14.87
N HIS A 11 -13.41 1.21 14.43
CA HIS A 11 -12.74 0.21 15.26
C HIS A 11 -11.28 0.00 14.81
N ALA A 12 -10.52 -0.77 15.59
CA ALA A 12 -9.12 -1.04 15.27
C ALA A 12 -8.99 -1.96 14.04
N LEU A 13 -8.16 -1.56 13.08
CA LEU A 13 -7.85 -2.34 11.89
C LEU A 13 -6.53 -3.13 12.04
N PRO A 14 -6.39 -4.30 11.37
CA PRO A 14 -5.14 -5.04 11.29
C PRO A 14 -4.01 -4.24 10.64
N THR A 15 -2.79 -4.31 11.18
CA THR A 15 -1.61 -3.61 10.64
C THR A 15 -0.59 -4.59 10.06
N GLY A 16 0.34 -4.07 9.25
CA GLY A 16 1.38 -4.86 8.57
C GLY A 16 1.23 -4.87 7.05
N SER A 17 1.88 -5.85 6.42
CA SER A 17 1.88 -6.03 4.96
C SER A 17 0.73 -6.93 4.48
N PHE A 18 0.09 -6.56 3.37
CA PHE A 18 -1.01 -7.31 2.74
C PHE A 18 -0.77 -7.45 1.23
N GLY A 19 -1.19 -8.57 0.65
CA GLY A 19 -1.13 -8.82 -0.80
C GLY A 19 0.22 -9.30 -1.37
N GLN A 20 1.29 -9.19 -0.59
CA GLN A 20 2.62 -9.68 -0.97
C GLN A 20 2.68 -11.21 -0.99
N LYS A 21 3.32 -11.77 -2.02
CA LYS A 21 3.58 -13.21 -2.15
C LYS A 21 5.09 -13.45 -2.12
N LYS A 22 5.59 -13.86 -0.97
CA LYS A 22 7.02 -14.06 -0.75
C LYS A 22 7.37 -15.50 -0.46
N THR A 23 8.57 -15.88 -0.89
CA THR A 23 9.25 -17.08 -0.43
C THR A 23 10.36 -16.66 0.51
N VAL A 24 10.39 -17.23 1.71
CA VAL A 24 11.44 -16.95 2.70
C VAL A 24 12.49 -18.05 2.59
N MET A 25 13.73 -17.66 2.34
CA MET A 25 14.87 -18.59 2.31
C MET A 25 16.14 -17.90 2.82
N THR A 26 17.19 -18.68 3.06
CA THR A 26 18.48 -18.12 3.48
C THR A 26 19.20 -17.47 2.31
N ILE A 27 20.14 -16.56 2.59
CA ILE A 27 21.01 -15.97 1.57
C ILE A 27 21.73 -17.08 0.79
N ASN A 28 22.27 -18.08 1.50
CA ASN A 28 22.98 -19.21 0.90
C ASN A 28 22.08 -20.04 -0.01
N ASP A 29 20.86 -20.36 0.41
CA ASP A 29 19.92 -21.11 -0.44
C ASP A 29 19.60 -20.35 -1.71
N TYR A 30 19.40 -19.03 -1.61
CA TYR A 30 19.11 -18.19 -2.77
C TYR A 30 20.28 -18.17 -3.77
N VAL A 31 21.51 -17.88 -3.31
CA VAL A 31 22.68 -17.82 -4.21
C VAL A 31 23.14 -19.21 -4.67
N THR A 32 22.78 -20.30 -3.98
CA THR A 32 23.20 -21.64 -4.40
C THR A 32 22.18 -22.26 -5.37
N ASN A 33 20.88 -22.14 -5.07
CA ASN A 33 19.84 -22.93 -5.72
C ASN A 33 18.90 -22.10 -6.61
N VAL A 34 18.82 -20.78 -6.43
CA VAL A 34 17.87 -19.92 -7.17
C VAL A 34 18.59 -19.04 -8.19
N ASN A 35 19.60 -18.29 -7.77
CA ASN A 35 20.34 -17.38 -8.63
C ASN A 35 21.83 -17.29 -8.27
N PRO A 36 22.66 -18.22 -8.76
CA PRO A 36 24.10 -18.19 -8.54
C PRO A 36 24.82 -16.95 -9.04
N ALA A 37 24.33 -16.33 -10.12
CA ALA A 37 24.90 -15.10 -10.64
C ALA A 37 24.69 -13.90 -9.68
N ALA A 38 23.80 -14.03 -8.70
CA ALA A 38 23.58 -12.98 -7.70
C ALA A 38 24.80 -12.76 -6.80
N MET A 39 25.72 -13.73 -6.65
CA MET A 39 26.94 -13.56 -5.87
C MET A 39 27.84 -12.42 -6.37
N ASP A 40 27.76 -12.11 -7.67
CA ASP A 40 28.55 -11.04 -8.29
C ASP A 40 27.88 -9.66 -8.17
N GLN A 41 26.65 -9.61 -7.65
CA GLN A 41 25.92 -8.36 -7.48
C GLN A 41 26.36 -7.67 -6.18
N LEU A 42 26.66 -6.36 -6.28
CA LEU A 42 27.15 -5.55 -5.17
C LEU A 42 26.29 -5.68 -3.90
N ASN A 43 24.97 -5.64 -4.04
CA ASN A 43 24.05 -5.72 -2.90
C ASN A 43 24.15 -7.07 -2.17
N MET A 44 24.34 -8.16 -2.92
CA MET A 44 24.51 -9.49 -2.35
C MET A 44 25.88 -9.70 -1.74
N GLN A 45 26.94 -9.12 -2.33
CA GLN A 45 28.28 -9.13 -1.73
C GLN A 45 28.27 -8.43 -0.37
N ILE A 46 27.65 -7.26 -0.27
CA ILE A 46 27.47 -6.54 1.01
C ILE A 46 26.69 -7.40 2.01
N LEU A 47 25.66 -8.11 1.54
CA LEU A 47 24.85 -8.97 2.40
C LEU A 47 25.67 -10.16 2.93
N LEU A 48 26.49 -10.79 2.09
CA LEU A 48 27.36 -11.91 2.43
C LEU A 48 28.53 -11.49 3.32
N GLU A 49 29.10 -10.31 3.12
CA GLU A 49 30.11 -9.75 4.04
C GLU A 49 29.52 -9.52 5.43
N LYS A 50 28.28 -9.01 5.50
CA LYS A 50 27.58 -8.79 6.76
C LYS A 50 27.12 -10.08 7.43
N TYR A 51 26.76 -11.10 6.66
CA TYR A 51 26.30 -12.40 7.13
C TYR A 51 27.09 -13.53 6.44
N PRO A 52 28.34 -13.80 6.87
CA PRO A 52 29.25 -14.72 6.16
C PRO A 52 28.78 -16.17 6.13
N GLN A 53 27.96 -16.58 7.10
CA GLN A 53 27.38 -17.92 7.14
C GLN A 53 26.16 -18.06 6.22
N GLY A 54 25.66 -16.95 5.66
CA GLY A 54 24.53 -16.91 4.75
C GLY A 54 23.20 -17.41 5.34
N ASP A 55 23.13 -17.55 6.66
CA ASP A 55 21.99 -18.09 7.43
C ASP A 55 20.86 -17.08 7.63
N LYS A 56 21.12 -15.81 7.32
CA LYS A 56 20.11 -14.76 7.39
C LYS A 56 18.97 -15.05 6.41
N LEU A 57 17.74 -15.02 6.91
CA LEU A 57 16.55 -15.11 6.09
C LEU A 57 16.33 -13.83 5.27
N MET A 58 15.91 -14.02 4.02
CA MET A 58 15.55 -12.98 3.07
C MET A 58 14.19 -13.29 2.43
N ASP A 59 13.41 -12.25 2.20
CA ASP A 59 12.17 -12.32 1.44
C ASP A 59 12.49 -12.27 -0.06
N ILE A 60 12.08 -13.30 -0.80
CA ILE A 60 12.25 -13.41 -2.25
C ILE A 60 10.89 -13.27 -2.92
N TYR A 61 10.85 -12.43 -3.95
CA TYR A 61 9.69 -12.24 -4.82
C TYR A 61 10.04 -12.70 -6.23
N GLU A 62 9.17 -13.53 -6.82
CA GLU A 62 9.38 -14.04 -8.18
C GLU A 62 9.15 -12.94 -9.23
N THR A 63 8.21 -12.03 -8.96
CA THR A 63 7.84 -10.93 -9.84
C THR A 63 7.68 -9.61 -9.07
N GLU A 64 7.73 -8.47 -9.77
CA GLU A 64 7.38 -7.17 -9.18
C GLU A 64 5.92 -7.14 -8.67
N GLU A 65 5.03 -7.86 -9.36
CA GLU A 65 3.65 -8.03 -8.93
C GLU A 65 3.59 -8.75 -7.57
N ASP A 66 4.38 -9.80 -7.35
CA ASP A 66 4.44 -10.51 -6.07
C ASP A 66 4.93 -9.63 -4.91
N ALA A 67 5.84 -8.69 -5.19
CA ALA A 67 6.31 -7.69 -4.24
C ALA A 67 5.29 -6.57 -3.96
N ALA A 68 4.33 -6.37 -4.88
CA ALA A 68 3.35 -5.31 -4.77
C ALA A 68 2.22 -5.67 -3.79
N GLY A 69 1.73 -4.67 -3.07
CA GLY A 69 0.70 -4.84 -2.04
C GLY A 69 0.44 -3.55 -1.25
N LEU A 70 0.11 -3.72 0.03
CA LEU A 70 -0.11 -2.63 0.97
C LEU A 70 0.75 -2.80 2.20
N TYR A 71 1.11 -1.67 2.80
CA TYR A 71 1.54 -1.62 4.18
C TYR A 71 0.66 -0.66 4.98
N ILE A 72 0.06 -1.17 6.05
CA ILE A 72 -0.79 -0.40 6.97
C ILE A 72 -0.04 -0.18 8.27
N SER A 73 0.12 1.09 8.67
CA SER A 73 0.75 1.47 9.94
C SER A 73 -0.15 2.36 10.79
N GLY A 74 -0.03 2.22 12.11
CA GLY A 74 -0.85 2.92 13.08
C GLY A 74 -1.36 2.00 14.20
N PRO A 75 -2.45 2.39 14.91
CA PRO A 75 -3.15 3.66 14.76
C PRO A 75 -2.27 4.85 15.15
N MET A 76 -2.46 5.98 14.47
CA MET A 76 -1.75 7.23 14.73
C MET A 76 -2.39 7.96 15.91
N THR A 77 -1.60 8.76 16.62
CA THR A 77 -2.13 9.71 17.60
C THR A 77 -3.03 10.74 16.91
N ARG A 78 -4.24 10.93 17.44
CA ARG A 78 -5.19 11.91 16.90
C ARG A 78 -4.65 13.33 17.04
N HIS A 79 -4.76 14.08 15.95
CA HIS A 79 -4.59 15.53 15.94
C HIS A 79 -5.95 16.21 15.89
N SER A 80 -6.08 17.37 16.53
CA SER A 80 -7.33 18.14 16.56
C SER A 80 -7.81 18.59 15.18
N SER A 81 -6.92 18.69 14.20
CA SER A 81 -7.18 19.11 12.82
C SER A 81 -7.49 17.97 11.83
N ASN A 82 -7.58 16.72 12.28
CA ASN A 82 -7.79 15.61 11.36
C ASN A 82 -9.17 15.69 10.68
N PRO A 83 -9.29 15.34 9.38
CA PRO A 83 -10.53 15.48 8.62
C PRO A 83 -11.54 14.35 8.88
N PHE A 84 -11.20 13.40 9.76
CA PHE A 84 -11.95 12.17 9.94
C PHE A 84 -12.95 12.26 11.10
N ARG A 85 -14.11 11.66 10.90
CA ARG A 85 -15.08 11.40 11.98
C ARG A 85 -14.58 10.28 12.89
N HIS A 86 -13.97 9.25 12.30
CA HIS A 86 -13.62 7.99 12.94
C HIS A 86 -12.31 8.03 13.75
N PRO A 87 -12.26 7.35 14.91
CA PRO A 87 -11.15 7.50 15.87
C PRO A 87 -9.84 6.86 15.47
N PHE A 88 -9.88 5.69 14.82
CA PHE A 88 -8.67 4.93 14.52
C PHE A 88 -8.15 5.31 13.14
N VAL A 89 -7.11 6.15 13.12
CA VAL A 89 -6.50 6.64 11.87
C VAL A 89 -5.21 5.87 11.59
N TYR A 90 -5.05 5.37 10.38
CA TYR A 90 -3.91 4.61 9.90
C TYR A 90 -3.32 5.27 8.67
N GLN A 91 -2.02 5.12 8.48
CA GLN A 91 -1.38 5.41 7.19
C GLN A 91 -1.38 4.13 6.35
N VAL A 92 -1.72 4.28 5.07
CA VAL A 92 -1.65 3.20 4.08
C VAL A 92 -0.63 3.58 3.01
N ASN A 93 0.29 2.67 2.72
CA ASN A 93 1.30 2.85 1.69
C ASN A 93 1.12 1.77 0.62
N PRO A 94 1.12 2.13 -0.68
CA PRO A 94 1.24 1.14 -1.74
C PRO A 94 2.70 0.65 -1.77
N GLU A 95 2.92 -0.63 -1.51
CA GLU A 95 4.24 -1.25 -1.68
C GLU A 95 4.37 -1.76 -3.11
N GLY A 96 5.49 -1.46 -3.79
CA GLY A 96 5.75 -1.92 -5.16
C GLY A 96 4.88 -1.27 -6.27
N GLY A 97 3.98 -0.34 -5.94
CA GLY A 97 3.07 0.29 -6.90
C GLY A 97 2.54 1.66 -6.45
N SER A 98 1.32 2.00 -6.85
CA SER A 98 0.66 3.26 -6.50
C SER A 98 -0.86 3.12 -6.43
N PHE A 99 -1.56 4.10 -5.85
CA PHE A 99 -3.03 4.20 -5.92
C PHE A 99 -3.52 4.97 -7.15
N LYS A 100 -2.86 4.73 -8.29
CA LYS A 100 -3.18 5.32 -9.58
C LYS A 100 -2.97 4.33 -10.72
N ILE A 101 -3.96 4.20 -11.58
CA ILE A 101 -3.88 3.49 -12.86
C ILE A 101 -4.64 4.28 -13.92
N ASN A 102 -4.15 4.26 -15.16
CA ASN A 102 -4.86 4.78 -16.32
C ASN A 102 -4.43 4.04 -17.60
N ASN A 103 -5.13 4.27 -18.72
CA ASN A 103 -4.82 3.60 -19.98
C ASN A 103 -3.44 3.97 -20.55
N GLU A 104 -2.95 5.18 -20.31
CA GLU A 104 -1.60 5.59 -20.73
C GLU A 104 -0.52 4.76 -20.03
N MET A 105 -0.61 4.59 -18.70
CA MET A 105 0.28 3.73 -17.93
C MET A 105 0.21 2.29 -18.43
N LYS A 106 -0.98 1.78 -18.75
CA LYS A 106 -1.15 0.43 -19.29
C LYS A 106 -0.35 0.20 -20.57
N GLN A 107 -0.23 1.23 -21.42
CA GLN A 107 0.47 1.16 -22.70
C GLN A 107 1.98 1.43 -22.55
N SER A 108 2.34 2.47 -21.80
CA SER A 108 3.72 2.96 -21.68
C SER A 108 4.53 2.26 -20.61
N HIS A 109 3.90 1.84 -19.51
CA HIS A 109 4.54 1.26 -18.32
C HIS A 109 3.71 0.07 -17.79
N PRO A 110 3.57 -1.02 -18.57
CA PRO A 110 2.64 -2.11 -18.25
C PRO A 110 2.92 -2.77 -16.89
N VAL A 111 4.19 -2.89 -16.48
CA VAL A 111 4.55 -3.44 -15.16
C VAL A 111 4.06 -2.52 -14.05
N SER A 112 4.32 -1.21 -14.13
CA SER A 112 3.84 -0.24 -13.12
C SER A 112 2.30 -0.16 -13.08
N TYR A 113 1.63 -0.36 -14.21
CA TYR A 113 0.18 -0.48 -14.27
C TYR A 113 -0.29 -1.74 -13.52
N GLN A 114 0.34 -2.89 -13.75
CA GLN A 114 0.01 -4.15 -13.08
C GLN A 114 0.21 -4.05 -11.57
N THR A 115 1.37 -3.58 -11.11
CA THR A 115 1.65 -3.45 -9.67
C THR A 115 0.73 -2.43 -9.00
N SER A 116 0.46 -1.29 -9.64
CA SER A 116 -0.48 -0.29 -9.11
C SER A 116 -1.93 -0.81 -9.09
N LYS A 117 -2.33 -1.58 -10.11
CA LYS A 117 -3.64 -2.24 -10.13
C LYS A 117 -3.75 -3.24 -8.99
N LYS A 118 -2.70 -4.01 -8.72
CA LYS A 118 -2.65 -4.93 -7.58
C LYS A 118 -2.78 -4.16 -6.25
N CYS A 119 -2.02 -3.09 -6.02
CA CYS A 119 -2.17 -2.26 -4.81
C CYS A 119 -3.61 -1.77 -4.61
N LEU A 120 -4.29 -1.35 -5.68
CA LEU A 120 -5.69 -0.91 -5.61
C LEU A 120 -6.65 -2.07 -5.30
N ILE A 121 -6.47 -3.23 -5.93
CA ILE A 121 -7.25 -4.43 -5.62
C ILE A 121 -7.10 -4.79 -4.15
N GLU A 122 -5.86 -4.89 -3.67
CA GLU A 122 -5.57 -5.19 -2.26
C GLU A 122 -6.16 -4.15 -1.32
N LEU A 123 -6.15 -2.85 -1.68
CA LEU A 123 -6.78 -1.79 -0.89
C LEU A 123 -8.27 -2.06 -0.71
N PHE A 124 -9.00 -2.27 -1.81
CA PHE A 124 -10.44 -2.49 -1.73
C PHE A 124 -10.80 -3.83 -1.08
N ASP A 125 -10.00 -4.86 -1.28
CA ASP A 125 -10.12 -6.14 -0.59
C ASP A 125 -9.91 -5.99 0.92
N TYR A 126 -8.88 -5.27 1.32
CA TYR A 126 -8.60 -4.97 2.72
C TYR A 126 -9.74 -4.18 3.36
N LEU A 127 -10.24 -3.13 2.71
CA LEU A 127 -11.39 -2.36 3.20
C LEU A 127 -12.63 -3.27 3.32
N SER A 128 -12.92 -4.08 2.30
CA SER A 128 -14.06 -4.99 2.31
C SER A 128 -13.98 -6.03 3.43
N ARG A 129 -12.81 -6.59 3.72
CA ARG A 129 -12.64 -7.59 4.79
C ARG A 129 -12.79 -7.00 6.19
N ASN A 130 -12.54 -5.70 6.35
CA ASN A 130 -12.51 -5.04 7.66
C ASN A 130 -13.68 -4.05 7.88
N ILE A 131 -14.64 -3.96 6.96
CA ILE A 131 -15.90 -3.23 7.17
C ILE A 131 -17.04 -4.21 7.45
N GLU A 132 -17.81 -3.94 8.51
CA GLU A 132 -19.08 -4.59 8.80
C GLU A 132 -20.24 -3.96 8.02
N LYS A 133 -21.28 -4.74 7.75
CA LYS A 133 -22.45 -4.25 7.01
C LYS A 133 -23.14 -3.12 7.78
N GLY A 134 -23.35 -1.99 7.13
CA GLY A 134 -23.91 -0.77 7.73
C GLY A 134 -22.88 0.17 8.35
N ASP A 135 -21.58 -0.17 8.29
CA ASP A 135 -20.48 0.68 8.74
C ASP A 135 -19.75 1.33 7.55
N ASP A 136 -18.88 2.30 7.83
CA ASP A 136 -18.10 3.03 6.85
C ASP A 136 -16.64 3.22 7.28
N LEU A 137 -15.76 3.34 6.29
CA LEU A 137 -14.39 3.83 6.45
C LEU A 137 -14.22 5.16 5.70
N GLU A 138 -13.31 5.97 6.20
CA GLU A 138 -12.97 7.25 5.58
C GLU A 138 -11.54 7.17 5.04
N LEU A 139 -11.36 7.60 3.81
CA LEU A 139 -10.04 7.67 3.16
C LEU A 139 -9.69 9.13 2.90
N TYR A 140 -8.43 9.51 3.16
CA TYR A 140 -7.91 10.83 2.80
C TYR A 140 -6.48 10.76 2.25
N SER A 141 -6.14 11.62 1.29
CA SER A 141 -4.74 11.78 0.85
C SER A 141 -4.26 13.23 0.93
N CYS A 142 -3.00 13.46 1.28
CA CYS A 142 -2.37 14.79 1.29
C CYS A 142 -0.85 14.72 1.09
N TRP A 143 -0.20 15.87 0.88
CA TRP A 143 1.25 15.96 0.83
C TRP A 143 1.88 16.21 2.21
N ALA A 144 1.12 16.82 3.12
CA ALA A 144 1.59 17.10 4.48
C ALA A 144 1.84 15.82 5.30
N TYR A 145 2.91 15.84 6.10
CA TYR A 145 3.40 14.70 6.89
C TYR A 145 3.78 15.11 8.32
N GLY A 146 3.94 14.14 9.21
CA GLY A 146 4.51 14.36 10.54
C GLY A 146 3.54 15.15 11.42
N GLN A 147 3.97 16.31 11.91
CA GLN A 147 3.13 17.19 12.73
C GLN A 147 2.17 18.05 11.89
N GLU A 148 2.48 18.24 10.61
CA GLU A 148 1.64 19.01 9.69
C GLU A 148 0.62 18.14 8.96
N ARG A 149 0.61 16.82 9.19
CA ARG A 149 -0.40 15.93 8.61
C ARG A 149 -1.81 16.50 8.88
N PHE A 150 -2.63 16.53 7.83
CA PHE A 150 -3.99 17.12 7.84
C PHE A 150 -4.06 18.67 7.89
N SER A 151 -2.96 19.40 7.72
CA SER A 151 -3.01 20.86 7.53
C SER A 151 -3.75 21.24 6.24
N ASP A 152 -3.65 20.39 5.22
CA ASP A 152 -4.39 20.53 3.97
C ASP A 152 -5.87 20.22 4.19
N THR A 153 -6.76 21.17 3.89
CA THR A 153 -8.22 20.94 3.91
C THR A 153 -8.64 20.00 2.78
N PRO A 154 -9.54 19.03 2.98
CA PRO A 154 -10.12 18.29 1.87
C PRO A 154 -10.74 19.18 0.79
N ARG A 155 -10.58 18.79 -0.48
CA ARG A 155 -11.21 19.42 -1.63
C ARG A 155 -12.59 18.83 -1.82
N LYS A 156 -13.62 19.51 -1.33
CA LYS A 156 -15.01 19.02 -1.32
C LYS A 156 -15.53 18.64 -2.71
N GLU A 157 -15.03 19.29 -3.76
CA GLU A 157 -15.35 18.98 -5.16
C GLU A 157 -14.83 17.61 -5.63
N LEU A 158 -13.92 16.98 -4.88
CA LEU A 158 -13.38 15.65 -5.14
C LEU A 158 -14.02 14.56 -4.27
N ASP A 159 -14.89 14.93 -3.32
CA ASP A 159 -15.50 14.00 -2.38
C ASP A 159 -16.22 12.88 -3.14
N LEU A 160 -15.91 11.65 -2.74
CA LEU A 160 -16.42 10.45 -3.41
C LEU A 160 -17.04 9.50 -2.37
N VAL A 161 -18.15 8.87 -2.74
CA VAL A 161 -18.72 7.76 -1.97
C VAL A 161 -18.55 6.49 -2.79
N ILE A 162 -17.96 5.46 -2.18
CA ILE A 162 -17.77 4.14 -2.78
C ILE A 162 -18.59 3.12 -2.00
N GLU A 163 -19.59 2.52 -2.65
CA GLU A 163 -20.35 1.39 -2.12
C GLU A 163 -19.64 0.08 -2.52
N LEU A 164 -18.96 -0.57 -1.58
CA LEU A 164 -18.14 -1.76 -1.85
C LEU A 164 -18.94 -2.92 -2.42
N SER A 165 -20.23 -3.03 -2.11
CA SER A 165 -21.11 -4.08 -2.65
C SER A 165 -21.30 -4.01 -4.16
N THR A 166 -21.11 -2.82 -4.76
CA THR A 166 -21.32 -2.58 -6.19
C THR A 166 -20.08 -2.07 -6.91
N PHE A 167 -19.04 -1.70 -6.17
CA PHE A 167 -17.83 -1.14 -6.73
C PHE A 167 -17.05 -2.18 -7.53
N GLN A 168 -16.63 -1.79 -8.72
CA GLN A 168 -15.73 -2.58 -9.56
C GLN A 168 -14.56 -1.71 -10.00
N LEU A 169 -13.34 -2.16 -9.73
CA LEU A 169 -12.14 -1.46 -10.18
C LEU A 169 -12.00 -1.61 -11.70
N GLY A 170 -12.15 -0.50 -12.42
CA GLY A 170 -11.98 -0.44 -13.87
C GLY A 170 -10.52 -0.46 -14.32
N ASN A 171 -10.28 0.04 -15.53
CA ASN A 171 -8.92 0.24 -16.04
C ASN A 171 -8.29 1.56 -15.59
N GLU A 172 -9.08 2.48 -15.04
CA GLU A 172 -8.63 3.78 -14.58
C GLU A 172 -9.16 4.06 -13.18
N PHE A 173 -8.29 4.53 -12.31
CA PHE A 173 -8.61 4.98 -10.97
C PHE A 173 -7.45 5.83 -10.46
N GLU A 174 -7.74 6.91 -9.75
CA GLU A 174 -6.72 7.66 -9.02
C GLU A 174 -7.29 8.13 -7.69
N TRP A 175 -6.57 7.81 -6.61
CA TRP A 175 -6.80 8.46 -5.33
C TRP A 175 -6.12 9.84 -5.35
N LYS A 176 -6.93 10.86 -5.65
CA LYS A 176 -6.46 12.22 -5.94
C LYS A 176 -5.98 12.91 -4.68
N GLU A 177 -5.10 13.89 -4.86
CA GLU A 177 -4.62 14.76 -3.79
C GLU A 177 -5.78 15.48 -3.10
N ARG A 178 -5.76 15.52 -1.76
CA ARG A 178 -6.78 16.18 -0.92
C ARG A 178 -8.19 15.65 -1.15
N GLN A 179 -8.30 14.44 -1.72
CA GLN A 179 -9.56 13.75 -1.89
C GLN A 179 -9.94 13.02 -0.62
N TYR A 180 -11.17 13.25 -0.18
CA TYR A 180 -11.82 12.49 0.86
C TYR A 180 -12.77 11.47 0.21
N ILE A 181 -12.73 10.22 0.66
CA ILE A 181 -13.59 9.14 0.14
C ILE A 181 -14.28 8.46 1.32
N SER A 182 -15.61 8.40 1.30
CA SER A 182 -16.39 7.58 2.22
C SER A 182 -16.65 6.22 1.57
N VAL A 183 -16.19 5.15 2.20
CA VAL A 183 -16.30 3.78 1.73
C VAL A 183 -17.31 3.04 2.61
N LYS A 184 -18.35 2.49 2.01
CA LYS A 184 -19.51 1.90 2.70
C LYS A 184 -19.74 0.44 2.29
N LYS A 185 -20.40 -0.32 3.16
CA LYS A 185 -20.73 -1.73 2.92
C LYS A 185 -22.10 -2.13 3.49
#